data_AF-A0A974THZ3-F1
#
_entry.id   AF-A0A974THZ3-F1
#
_cell.length_a   1.000
_cell.length_b   1.000
_cell.length_c   1.000
_cell.angle_alpha   90.00
_cell.angle_beta   90.00
_cell.angle_gamma   90.00
#
_symmetry.space_group_name_H-M   'P 1'
#
loop_
_entity.id
_entity.type
_entity.pdbx_description
1 polymer ?
#
loop_
_entity_poly.entity_id
_entity_poly.type
_entity_poly.pdbx_seq_one_letter_code
_entity_poly.pdbx_strand_id
1 'polypeptide(L)'
;MMAASSARYGLENAALSALVRLAAEYNQRAAGRIVHALQRQHASGVFGGDYDHKSLWDELCHDAQNGPHFEDDEPWDSILAPLLQKEVERLTAAEFEVLWLAAIPDVDDLATAFRDAGVIKEEFRSALLQRAGERNLERFEVW
;
A
#
# COMPACT_ATOMS: atom_id res chain seq x y z
N MET A 1 -1.27 51.02 16.89
CA MET A 1 -1.09 49.71 17.55
C MET A 1 -1.55 48.65 16.54
N MET A 2 -0.64 48.20 15.67
CA MET A 2 -0.97 47.20 14.65
C MET A 2 -1.01 45.83 15.32
N ALA A 3 -2.17 45.19 15.29
CA ALA A 3 -2.28 43.78 15.61
C ALA A 3 -1.39 43.01 14.63
N ALA A 4 -0.33 42.39 15.13
CA ALA A 4 0.42 41.38 14.41
C ALA A 4 -0.46 40.12 14.29
N SER A 5 -1.46 40.21 13.42
CA SER A 5 -2.44 39.17 13.12
C SER A 5 -2.27 38.85 11.64
N SER A 6 -1.74 37.65 11.33
CA SER A 6 -1.98 36.89 10.07
C SER A 6 -0.89 35.85 9.71
N ALA A 7 0.25 35.73 10.40
CA ALA A 7 1.39 34.93 9.91
C ALA A 7 1.82 33.72 10.77
N ARG A 8 0.93 33.19 11.62
CA ARG A 8 1.03 31.78 12.04
C ARG A 8 0.37 30.95 10.94
N TYR A 9 1.08 30.79 9.82
CA TYR A 9 0.68 29.87 8.75
C TYR A 9 0.30 28.54 9.39
N GLY A 10 -0.76 27.88 8.91
CA GLY A 10 -1.31 26.66 9.53
C GLY A 10 -0.29 25.51 9.58
N LEU A 11 0.63 25.56 10.54
CA LEU A 11 1.76 24.64 10.71
C LEU A 11 1.25 23.24 10.99
N GLU A 12 0.13 23.13 11.71
CA GLU A 12 -0.56 21.86 11.96
C GLU A 12 -1.03 21.24 10.64
N ASN A 13 -1.72 22.02 9.79
CA ASN A 13 -2.15 21.55 8.46
C ASN A 13 -0.96 21.22 7.56
N ALA A 14 0.11 22.00 7.62
CA ALA A 14 1.33 21.75 6.85
C ALA A 14 2.07 20.49 7.34
N ALA A 15 2.13 20.27 8.65
CA ALA A 15 2.74 19.08 9.26
C ALA A 15 1.93 17.82 8.94
N LEU A 16 0.60 17.89 9.05
CA LEU A 16 -0.28 16.79 8.64
C LEU A 16 -0.12 16.47 7.15
N SER A 17 -0.11 17.50 6.29
CA SER A 17 0.11 17.31 4.86
C SER A 17 1.47 16.70 4.55
N ALA A 18 2.53 17.12 5.24
CA ALA A 18 3.87 16.56 5.09
C ALA A 18 3.93 15.10 5.56
N LEU A 19 3.30 14.79 6.69
CA LEU A 19 3.20 13.43 7.23
C LEU A 19 2.51 12.49 6.25
N VAL A 20 1.33 12.87 5.76
CA VAL A 20 0.55 12.07 4.80
C VAL A 20 1.33 11.85 3.50
N ARG A 21 2.01 12.88 2.98
CA ARG A 21 2.85 12.75 1.78
C ARG A 21 4.03 11.82 2.00
N LEU A 22 4.70 11.92 3.14
CA LEU A 22 5.83 11.05 3.46
C LEU A 22 5.40 9.60 3.63
N ALA A 23 4.28 9.36 4.30
CA ALA A 23 3.68 8.03 4.41
C ALA A 23 3.31 7.46 3.03
N ALA A 24 2.71 8.27 2.15
CA ALA A 24 2.41 7.86 0.78
C ALA A 24 3.67 7.47 0.00
N GLU A 25 4.78 8.19 0.16
CA GLU A 25 6.07 7.81 -0.47
C GLU A 25 6.58 6.45 0.03
N TYR A 26 6.47 6.18 1.33
CA TYR A 26 6.85 4.90 1.91
C TYR A 26 5.95 3.76 1.43
N ASN A 27 4.64 3.98 1.39
CA ASN A 27 3.66 3.04 0.84
C ASN A 27 3.97 2.70 -0.63
N GLN A 28 4.23 3.72 -1.46
CA GLN A 28 4.57 3.51 -2.88
C GLN A 28 5.91 2.78 -3.05
N ARG A 29 6.89 3.02 -2.17
CA ARG A 29 8.17 2.32 -2.20
C ARG A 29 8.02 0.84 -1.82
N ALA A 30 7.23 0.54 -0.79
CA ALA A 30 6.91 -0.83 -0.38
C ALA A 30 6.17 -1.57 -1.50
N ALA A 31 5.12 -0.94 -2.05
CA ALA A 31 4.38 -1.47 -3.18
C ALA A 31 5.29 -1.77 -4.38
N GLY A 32 6.21 -0.86 -4.73
CA GLY A 32 7.17 -1.09 -5.80
C GLY A 32 8.06 -2.33 -5.60
N ARG A 33 8.52 -2.58 -4.36
CA ARG A 33 9.31 -3.77 -4.03
C ARG A 33 8.48 -5.05 -4.10
N ILE A 34 7.23 -5.00 -3.62
CA ILE A 34 6.31 -6.14 -3.70
C ILE A 34 5.98 -6.46 -5.17
N VAL A 35 5.70 -5.45 -6.00
CA VAL A 35 5.50 -5.62 -7.46
C VAL A 35 6.70 -6.33 -8.08
N HIS A 36 7.92 -5.89 -7.80
CA HIS A 36 9.12 -6.55 -8.31
C HIS A 36 9.28 -7.99 -7.82
N ALA A 37 8.84 -8.31 -6.61
CA ALA A 37 8.85 -9.68 -6.10
C ALA A 37 7.81 -10.55 -6.82
N LEU A 38 6.61 -10.03 -7.08
CA LEU A 38 5.53 -10.73 -7.79
C LEU A 38 5.87 -10.95 -9.27
N GLN A 39 6.50 -9.97 -9.93
CA GLN A 39 6.95 -10.09 -11.33
C GLN A 39 7.99 -11.21 -11.57
N ARG A 40 8.68 -11.65 -10.52
CA ARG A 40 9.68 -12.73 -10.58
C ARG A 40 9.11 -14.11 -10.30
N GLN A 41 7.85 -14.18 -9.88
CA GLN A 41 7.13 -15.43 -9.63
C GLN A 41 6.25 -15.72 -10.82
N HIS A 42 6.31 -16.95 -11.32
CA HIS A 42 5.45 -17.39 -12.42
C HIS A 42 3.98 -17.28 -12.02
N ALA A 43 3.13 -16.97 -13.00
CA ALA A 43 1.69 -17.06 -12.87
C ALA A 43 1.31 -18.43 -12.30
N SER A 44 0.38 -18.44 -11.35
CA SER A 44 -0.08 -19.66 -10.69
C SER A 44 -1.13 -20.40 -11.53
N GLY A 45 -1.81 -19.70 -12.44
CA GLY A 45 -2.98 -20.18 -13.18
C GLY A 45 -4.25 -20.26 -12.31
N VAL A 46 -4.19 -19.76 -11.06
CA VAL A 46 -5.29 -19.88 -10.09
C VAL A 46 -6.28 -18.71 -10.19
N PHE A 47 -5.82 -17.52 -10.62
CA PHE A 47 -6.54 -16.25 -10.50
C PHE A 47 -7.05 -15.66 -11.83
N GLY A 48 -7.09 -16.48 -12.87
CA GLY A 48 -7.56 -16.11 -14.20
C GLY A 48 -7.66 -17.35 -15.08
N GLY A 49 -8.66 -17.41 -15.96
CA GLY A 49 -8.81 -18.48 -16.96
C GLY A 49 -7.70 -18.47 -18.01
N ASP A 50 -8.00 -18.84 -19.26
CA ASP A 50 -7.05 -18.97 -20.39
C ASP A 50 -6.34 -17.65 -20.84
N TYR A 51 -5.97 -16.77 -19.92
CA TYR A 51 -5.15 -15.59 -20.15
C TYR A 51 -3.68 -15.96 -20.02
N ASP A 52 -2.86 -15.46 -20.95
CA ASP A 52 -1.40 -15.68 -21.03
C ASP A 52 -0.63 -14.87 -19.95
N HIS A 53 -1.07 -14.97 -18.68
CA HIS A 53 -0.39 -14.35 -17.55
C HIS A 53 1.02 -14.93 -17.41
N LYS A 54 2.02 -14.05 -17.29
CA LYS A 54 3.43 -14.47 -17.20
C LYS A 54 3.92 -14.50 -15.76
N SER A 55 3.29 -13.71 -14.90
CA SER A 55 3.68 -13.55 -13.50
C SER A 55 2.50 -13.40 -12.55
N LEU A 56 2.72 -13.62 -11.25
CA LEU A 56 1.73 -13.32 -10.20
C LEU A 56 1.32 -11.85 -10.18
N TRP A 57 2.17 -10.94 -10.65
CA TRP A 57 1.79 -9.53 -10.78
C TRP A 57 0.71 -9.32 -11.84
N ASP A 58 0.77 -10.07 -12.94
CA ASP A 58 -0.21 -9.96 -14.02
C ASP A 58 -1.58 -10.50 -13.57
N GLU A 59 -1.56 -11.61 -12.82
CA GLU A 59 -2.74 -12.17 -12.15
C GLU A 59 -3.36 -11.17 -11.17
N LEU A 60 -2.55 -10.57 -10.29
CA LEU A 60 -3.03 -9.58 -9.32
C LEU A 60 -3.64 -8.34 -9.99
N CYS A 61 -3.05 -7.86 -11.10
CA CYS A 61 -3.61 -6.74 -11.85
C CYS A 61 -4.93 -7.08 -12.51
N HIS A 62 -5.02 -8.28 -13.09
CA HIS A 62 -6.26 -8.75 -13.71
C HIS A 62 -7.39 -8.88 -12.68
N ASP A 63 -7.09 -9.49 -11.53
CA ASP A 63 -8.03 -9.66 -10.43
C ASP A 63 -8.50 -8.31 -9.83
N ALA A 64 -7.57 -7.39 -9.60
CA ALA A 64 -7.89 -6.06 -9.08
C ALA A 64 -8.77 -5.21 -10.03
N GLN A 65 -8.70 -5.43 -11.35
CA GLN A 65 -9.44 -4.65 -12.34
C GLN A 65 -10.76 -5.29 -12.78
N ASN A 66 -10.84 -6.62 -12.78
CA ASN A 66 -12.03 -7.35 -13.22
C ASN A 66 -12.92 -7.82 -12.07
N GLY A 67 -12.49 -7.54 -10.83
CA GLY A 67 -13.12 -8.04 -9.62
C GLY A 67 -12.51 -9.37 -9.18
N PRO A 68 -12.55 -9.67 -7.87
CA PRO A 68 -11.88 -10.83 -7.32
C PRO A 68 -12.50 -12.12 -7.90
N HIS A 69 -11.64 -13.03 -8.36
CA HIS A 69 -12.05 -14.33 -8.88
C HIS A 69 -12.54 -15.28 -7.77
N PHE A 70 -12.20 -14.97 -6.51
CA PHE A 70 -12.62 -15.68 -5.32
C PHE A 70 -13.45 -14.75 -4.43
N GLU A 71 -14.52 -15.26 -3.82
CA GLU A 71 -15.38 -14.46 -2.93
C GLU A 71 -14.65 -14.05 -1.63
N ASP A 72 -13.64 -14.81 -1.24
CA ASP A 72 -12.75 -14.51 -0.11
C ASP A 72 -11.33 -14.28 -0.66
N ASP A 73 -10.69 -13.16 -0.33
CA ASP A 73 -9.29 -12.79 -0.70
C ASP A 73 -8.22 -13.81 -0.19
N GLU A 74 -8.65 -14.94 0.34
CA GLU A 74 -7.88 -16.00 1.02
C GLU A 74 -6.63 -16.46 0.23
N PRO A 75 -6.68 -16.65 -1.10
CA PRO A 75 -5.49 -17.11 -1.80
C PRO A 75 -4.45 -16.00 -1.97
N TRP A 76 -4.87 -14.74 -2.16
CA TRP A 76 -3.95 -13.59 -2.19
C TRP A 76 -3.35 -13.31 -0.82
N ASP A 77 -4.10 -13.48 0.26
CA ASP A 77 -3.59 -13.29 1.62
C ASP A 77 -2.41 -14.21 1.92
N SER A 78 -2.48 -15.48 1.52
CA SER A 78 -1.37 -16.42 1.71
C SER A 78 -0.08 -15.99 0.98
N ILE A 79 -0.22 -15.34 -0.19
CA ILE A 79 0.88 -14.87 -1.03
C ILE A 79 1.42 -13.53 -0.53
N LEU A 80 0.53 -12.59 -0.21
CA LEU A 80 0.87 -11.20 0.12
C LEU A 80 1.31 -11.06 1.58
N ALA A 81 0.72 -11.79 2.53
CA ALA A 81 1.07 -11.70 3.95
C ALA A 81 2.59 -11.78 4.24
N PRO A 82 3.36 -12.75 3.71
CA PRO A 82 4.80 -12.79 3.95
C PRO A 82 5.56 -11.64 3.27
N LEU A 83 5.07 -11.13 2.13
CA LEU A 83 5.67 -9.98 1.45
C LEU A 83 5.43 -8.69 2.24
N LEU A 84 4.20 -8.47 2.71
CA LEU A 84 3.83 -7.32 3.54
C LEU A 84 4.59 -7.33 4.87
N GLN A 85 4.70 -8.49 5.53
CA GLN A 85 5.48 -8.65 6.76
C GLN A 85 6.96 -8.27 6.54
N LYS A 86 7.56 -8.74 5.46
CA LYS A 86 8.94 -8.40 5.09
C LYS A 86 9.13 -6.91 4.86
N GLU A 87 8.13 -6.21 4.34
CA GLU A 87 8.19 -4.76 4.16
C GLU A 87 8.08 -4.01 5.48
N VAL A 88 7.27 -4.48 6.42
CA VAL A 88 7.22 -3.94 7.80
C VAL A 88 8.55 -4.12 8.51
N GLU A 89 9.17 -5.30 8.41
CA GLU A 89 10.48 -5.59 9.03
C GLU A 89 11.64 -4.76 8.48
N ARG A 90 11.48 -4.16 7.29
CA ARG A 90 12.47 -3.26 6.69
C ARG A 90 12.42 -1.85 7.26
N LEU A 91 11.33 -1.48 7.92
CA LEU A 91 11.14 -0.13 8.41
C LEU A 91 12.09 0.16 9.57
N THR A 92 12.68 1.34 9.53
CA THR A 92 13.23 1.93 10.74
C THR A 92 12.10 2.31 11.70
N ALA A 93 12.41 2.44 12.99
CA ALA A 93 11.43 2.90 13.99
C ALA A 93 10.76 4.24 13.60
N ALA A 94 11.51 5.16 12.97
CA ALA A 94 10.99 6.44 12.51
C ALA A 94 10.04 6.30 11.32
N GLU A 95 10.35 5.44 10.35
CA GLU A 95 9.45 5.16 9.22
C GLU A 95 8.17 4.47 9.69
N PHE A 96 8.30 3.53 10.64
CA PHE A 96 7.15 2.88 11.28
C PHE A 96 6.23 3.92 11.94
N GLU A 97 6.79 4.82 12.76
CA GLU A 97 5.98 5.82 13.46
C GLU A 97 5.30 6.79 12.47
N VAL A 98 5.97 7.19 11.39
CA VAL A 98 5.37 8.03 10.35
C VAL A 98 4.17 7.34 9.68
N LEU A 99 4.34 6.08 9.27
CA LEU A 99 3.28 5.29 8.63
C LEU A 99 2.11 5.07 9.58
N TRP A 100 2.42 4.69 10.82
CA TRP A 100 1.41 4.47 11.85
C TRP A 100 0.64 5.77 12.13
N LEU A 101 1.32 6.89 12.39
CA LEU A 101 0.68 8.19 12.61
C LEU A 101 -0.20 8.66 11.45
N ALA A 102 0.19 8.36 10.20
CA ALA A 102 -0.59 8.72 9.03
C ALA A 102 -1.84 7.85 8.83
N ALA A 103 -1.82 6.61 9.33
CA ALA A 103 -2.87 5.61 9.15
C ALA A 103 -3.84 5.51 10.35
N ILE A 104 -3.53 6.19 11.46
CA ILE A 104 -4.34 6.17 12.69
C ILE A 104 -5.76 6.72 12.43
N PRO A 105 -6.81 5.99 12.85
CA PRO A 105 -8.12 6.57 13.13
C PRO A 105 -8.09 7.30 14.48
N ASP A 106 -8.88 8.36 14.66
CA ASP A 106 -8.89 9.22 15.87
C ASP A 106 -8.68 8.44 17.18
N VAL A 107 -7.51 8.63 17.81
CA VAL A 107 -7.15 8.05 19.12
C VAL A 107 -7.17 9.10 20.20
N ASP A 108 -7.70 8.74 21.38
CA ASP A 108 -7.81 9.64 22.53
C ASP A 108 -6.45 10.07 23.11
N ASP A 109 -5.44 9.18 23.06
CA ASP A 109 -4.09 9.45 23.55
C ASP A 109 -3.00 8.75 22.71
N LEU A 110 -2.24 9.55 21.95
CA LEU A 110 -1.12 9.08 21.12
C LEU A 110 0.03 8.49 21.95
N ALA A 111 0.20 8.89 23.21
CA ALA A 111 1.30 8.41 24.05
C ALA A 111 1.11 6.95 24.45
N THR A 112 -0.13 6.49 24.57
CA THR A 112 -0.47 5.13 25.03
C THR A 112 -1.07 4.23 23.95
N ALA A 113 -1.43 4.79 22.80
CA ALA A 113 -1.99 4.05 21.68
C ALA A 113 -1.06 2.91 21.18
N PHE A 114 -1.66 1.77 20.87
CA PHE A 114 -0.92 0.56 20.48
C PHE A 114 -0.38 0.69 19.04
N ARG A 115 0.92 0.42 18.88
CA ARG A 115 1.61 0.45 17.59
C ARG A 115 1.41 -0.89 16.87
N ASP A 116 0.28 -1.00 16.17
CA ASP A 116 -0.06 -2.21 15.41
C ASP A 116 0.59 -2.21 14.01
N ALA A 117 1.38 -3.25 13.75
CA ALA A 117 1.93 -3.51 12.42
C ALA A 117 0.85 -3.91 11.41
N GLY A 118 -0.30 -4.42 11.84
CA GLY A 118 -1.44 -4.75 11.00
C GLY A 118 -1.92 -3.56 10.17
N VAL A 119 -2.05 -2.39 10.81
CA VAL A 119 -2.45 -1.14 10.13
C VAL A 119 -1.49 -0.79 8.99
N ILE A 120 -0.18 -0.92 9.20
CA ILE A 120 0.83 -0.63 8.17
C ILE A 120 0.75 -1.64 7.02
N LYS A 121 0.46 -2.92 7.31
CA LYS A 121 0.28 -3.93 6.26
C LYS A 121 -0.91 -3.60 5.37
N GLU A 122 -2.01 -3.11 5.94
CA GLU A 122 -3.18 -2.69 5.16
C GLU A 122 -2.90 -1.46 4.30
N GLU A 123 -2.09 -0.52 4.79
CA GLU A 123 -1.62 0.62 3.99
C GLU A 123 -0.75 0.18 2.80
N PHE A 124 0.17 -0.76 3.04
CA PHE A 124 1.00 -1.34 1.97
C PHE A 124 0.17 -2.12 0.96
N ARG A 125 -0.82 -2.90 1.43
CA ARG A 125 -1.77 -3.62 0.57
C ARG A 125 -2.58 -2.64 -0.27
N SER A 126 -3.12 -1.58 0.33
CA SER A 126 -3.91 -0.57 -0.37
C SER A 126 -3.11 0.12 -1.47
N ALA A 127 -1.85 0.49 -1.19
CA ALA A 127 -0.97 1.08 -2.21
C ALA A 127 -0.58 0.09 -3.32
N LEU A 128 -0.45 -1.20 -3.01
CA LEU A 128 -0.24 -2.26 -3.99
C LEU A 128 -1.46 -2.43 -4.90
N LEU A 129 -2.66 -2.52 -4.33
CA LEU A 129 -3.92 -2.67 -5.07
C LEU A 129 -4.23 -1.45 -5.93
N GLN A 130 -3.92 -0.24 -5.45
CA GLN A 130 -4.00 0.97 -6.27
C GLN A 130 -3.14 0.84 -7.53
N ARG A 131 -1.88 0.41 -7.39
CA ARG A 131 -0.98 0.18 -8.54
C ARG A 131 -1.47 -0.92 -9.47
N ALA A 132 -2.12 -1.95 -8.92
CA ALA A 132 -2.69 -3.04 -9.69
C ALA A 132 -3.88 -2.54 -10.54
N GLY A 133 -4.74 -1.71 -9.95
CA GLY A 133 -5.88 -1.08 -10.63
C GLY A 133 -5.48 -0.06 -11.71
N GLU A 134 -4.34 0.62 -11.55
CA GLU A 134 -3.81 1.58 -12.53
C GLU A 134 -3.00 0.93 -13.68
N ARG A 135 -2.79 -0.39 -13.62
CA ARG A 135 -1.96 -1.10 -14.61
C ARG A 135 -2.66 -1.12 -15.98
N ASN A 136 -2.02 -0.58 -17.02
CA ASN A 136 -2.50 -0.82 -18.38
C ASN A 136 -2.34 -2.31 -18.76
N LEU A 137 -3.47 -3.01 -18.93
CA LEU A 137 -3.56 -4.42 -19.31
C LEU A 137 -3.45 -4.67 -20.82
N GLU A 138 -3.70 -3.66 -21.68
CA GLU A 138 -3.59 -3.74 -23.15
C GLU A 138 -2.18 -4.15 -23.62
N ARG A 139 -1.17 -3.99 -22.76
CA ARG A 139 0.21 -4.38 -23.05
C ARG A 139 0.44 -5.91 -23.07
N PHE A 140 -0.55 -6.71 -22.66
CA PHE A 140 -0.51 -8.17 -22.72
C PHE A 140 -1.39 -8.76 -23.83
N GLU A 141 -2.21 -7.95 -24.52
CA GLU A 141 -2.91 -8.32 -25.75
C GLU A 141 -1.99 -8.21 -26.97
N VAL A 142 -0.89 -8.97 -26.98
CA VAL A 142 -0.10 -9.14 -28.22
C VAL A 142 -0.36 -10.55 -28.74
N TRP A 143 -1.25 -10.57 -29.73
CA TRP A 143 -1.61 -11.66 -30.65
C TRP A 143 -0.41 -12.45 -31.18
#